data_AF-A0A3N7F3W9-F1
#
_entry.id   AF-A0A3N7F3W9-F1
#
_cell.length_a   1.000
_cell.length_b   1.000
_cell.length_c   1.000
_cell.angle_alpha   90.00
_cell.angle_beta   90.00
_cell.angle_gamma   90.00
#
_symmetry.space_group_name_H-M   'P 1'
#
loop_
_entity.id
_entity.type
_entity.pdbx_description
1 polymer ?
#
loop_
_entity_poly.entity_id
_entity_poly.type
_entity_poly.pdbx_seq_one_letter_code
_entity_poly.pdbx_strand_id
1 'polypeptide(L)' 'MELGQIEKLLKYYNNSEIRVVNDMHPHFNAVGDVIGGEETGLKVKRFDTQQTFFVQAADIKITKRK' A
#
# COMPACT_ATOMS: atom_id res chain seq x y z
N MET A 1 5.72 13.66 5.46
CA MET A 1 6.20 12.82 4.33
C MET A 1 6.53 13.76 3.18
N GLU A 2 7.73 13.68 2.62
CA GLU A 2 8.07 14.45 1.41
C GLU A 2 7.42 13.80 0.18
N LEU A 3 6.80 14.58 -0.70
CA LEU A 3 6.11 14.10 -1.92
C LEU A 3 6.93 13.07 -2.72
N GLY A 4 8.25 13.28 -2.81
CA GLY A 4 9.14 12.45 -3.62
C GLY A 4 9.27 10.99 -3.14
N GLN A 5 8.89 10.68 -1.90
CA GLN A 5 8.93 9.30 -1.40
C GLN A 5 7.74 8.47 -1.90
N ILE A 6 6.54 9.06 -1.99
CA ILE A 6 5.37 8.36 -2.51
C ILE A 6 5.51 8.08 -4.01
N GLU A 7 6.04 9.03 -4.79
CA GLU A 7 6.25 8.81 -6.23
C GLU A 7 7.19 7.63 -6.51
N LYS A 8 8.25 7.47 -5.69
CA LYS A 8 9.17 6.33 -5.79
C LYS A 8 8.48 5.02 -5.46
N LEU A 9 7.67 5.00 -4.39
CA LEU A 9 6.90 3.83 -3.99
C LEU A 9 5.88 3.46 -5.06
N LEU A 10 5.15 4.44 -5.60
CA LEU A 10 4.20 4.20 -6.67
C LEU A 10 4.91 3.62 -7.88
N LYS A 11 6.00 4.21 -8.36
CA LYS A 11 6.78 3.64 -9.48
C LYS A 11 7.22 2.19 -9.25
N TYR A 12 7.57 1.84 -8.01
CA TYR A 12 8.05 0.49 -7.67
C TYR A 12 6.91 -0.55 -7.55
N TYR A 13 5.78 -0.14 -6.98
CA TYR A 13 4.66 -1.02 -6.65
C TYR A 13 3.46 -0.92 -7.59
N ASN A 14 3.43 0.05 -8.51
CA ASN A 14 2.29 0.24 -9.41
C ASN A 14 1.97 -1.06 -10.16
N ASN A 15 0.69 -1.42 -10.25
CA ASN A 15 0.21 -2.67 -10.83
C ASN A 15 0.86 -3.93 -10.24
N SER A 16 1.30 -3.87 -8.99
CA SER A 16 1.87 -5.02 -8.28
C SER A 16 0.94 -5.45 -7.16
N GLU A 17 0.87 -6.75 -6.94
CA GLU A 17 0.31 -7.31 -5.72
C GLU A 17 1.24 -6.93 -4.55
N ILE A 18 0.66 -6.44 -3.47
CA ILE A 18 1.36 -6.14 -2.23
C ILE A 18 0.67 -6.76 -1.03
N ARG A 19 1.49 -7.10 -0.04
CA ARG A 19 1.04 -7.39 1.32
C ARG A 19 1.34 -6.20 2.21
N VAL A 20 0.30 -5.72 2.86
CA VAL A 20 0.31 -4.63 3.83
C VAL A 20 0.27 -5.26 5.21
N VAL A 21 1.26 -4.94 6.05
CA VAL A 21 1.39 -5.46 7.41
C VAL A 21 1.53 -4.31 8.41
N ASN A 22 0.59 -4.22 9.33
CA ASN A 22 0.61 -3.29 10.45
C ASN A 22 0.82 -4.08 11.75
N ASP A 23 2.00 -3.94 12.35
CA ASP A 23 2.38 -4.66 13.56
C ASP A 23 1.61 -4.16 14.80
N MET A 24 1.15 -2.89 14.80
CA MET A 24 0.35 -2.31 15.88
C MET A 24 -1.13 -2.72 15.81
N HIS A 25 -1.66 -2.90 14.59
CA HIS A 25 -3.05 -3.27 14.37
C HIS A 25 -3.17 -4.39 13.31
N PRO A 26 -3.00 -5.67 13.70
CA PRO A 26 -2.98 -6.79 12.77
C PRO A 26 -4.26 -6.97 11.93
N HIS A 27 -5.40 -6.46 12.40
CA HIS A 27 -6.66 -6.47 11.65
C HIS A 27 -6.62 -5.58 10.40
N PHE A 28 -5.66 -4.65 10.30
CA PHE A 28 -5.41 -3.82 9.13
C PHE A 28 -4.45 -4.49 8.13
N ASN A 29 -3.98 -5.71 8.42
CA ASN A 29 -3.24 -6.49 7.45
C ASN A 29 -4.12 -6.79 6.25
N ALA A 30 -3.57 -6.60 5.06
CA ALA A 30 -4.30 -6.77 3.81
C ALA A 30 -3.38 -7.27 2.70
N VAL A 31 -3.97 -7.94 1.72
CA VAL A 31 -3.34 -8.30 0.45
C VAL A 31 -4.16 -7.67 -0.66
N GLY A 32 -3.50 -7.03 -1.61
CA GLY A 32 -4.19 -6.29 -2.67
C GLY A 32 -3.26 -5.74 -3.74
N ASP A 33 -3.86 -5.16 -4.77
CA ASP A 33 -3.13 -4.50 -5.85
C ASP A 33 -2.95 -3.01 -5.58
N VAL A 34 -1.77 -2.48 -5.90
CA VAL A 34 -1.59 -1.03 -5.97
C VAL A 34 -2.19 -0.50 -7.26
N ILE A 35 -3.23 0.30 -7.11
CA ILE A 35 -3.99 0.89 -8.21
C ILE A 35 -3.69 2.39 -8.41
N GLY A 36 -2.85 2.97 -7.55
CA GLY A 36 -2.47 4.38 -7.61
C GLY A 36 -1.70 4.85 -6.39
N GLY A 37 -1.36 6.14 -6.34
CA GLY A 37 -0.75 6.81 -5.19
C GLY A 37 -1.08 8.29 -5.20
N GLU A 38 -1.28 8.86 -4.02
CA GLU A 38 -1.59 10.28 -3.79
C GLU A 38 -0.58 10.84 -2.77
N GLU A 39 -0.57 12.16 -2.51
CA GLU A 39 0.32 12.78 -1.51
C GLU A 39 0.32 12.07 -0.15
N THR A 40 -0.78 11.43 0.19
CA THR A 40 -1.03 10.78 1.47
C THR A 40 -0.67 9.30 1.52
N GLY A 41 -0.28 8.63 0.43
CA GLY A 41 0.05 7.20 0.44
C GLY A 41 -0.21 6.43 -0.86
N LEU A 42 0.02 5.11 -0.82
CA LEU A 42 -0.35 4.20 -1.91
C LEU A 42 -1.83 3.82 -1.80
N LYS A 43 -2.55 3.84 -2.92
CA LYS A 43 -3.93 3.36 -3.01
C LYS A 43 -3.93 1.88 -3.35
N VAL A 44 -4.47 1.08 -2.45
CA VAL A 44 -4.44 -0.39 -2.51
C VAL A 44 -5.85 -0.91 -2.58
N LYS A 45 -6.14 -1.78 -3.54
CA LYS A 45 -7.40 -2.50 -3.66
C LYS A 45 -7.26 -3.90 -3.07
N ARG A 46 -7.95 -4.16 -1.97
CA ARG A 46 -7.92 -5.47 -1.30
C ARG A 46 -8.53 -6.56 -2.17
N PHE A 47 -8.01 -7.78 -2.07
CA PHE A 47 -8.56 -8.94 -2.78
C PHE A 47 -9.80 -9.52 -2.10
N ASP A 48 -9.79 -9.58 -0.78
CA ASP A 48 -10.84 -10.20 0.03
C ASP A 48 -12.14 -9.40 0.01
N THR A 49 -12.06 -8.09 0.27
CA THR A 49 -13.24 -7.23 0.38
C THR A 49 -13.49 -6.36 -0.85
N GLN A 50 -12.56 -6.35 -1.82
CA GLN A 50 -12.56 -5.42 -2.96
C GLN A 50 -12.51 -3.94 -2.57
N GLN A 51 -12.36 -3.63 -1.28
CA GLN A 51 -12.29 -2.27 -0.76
C GLN A 51 -10.94 -1.63 -1.12
N THR A 52 -10.97 -0.32 -1.36
CA THR A 52 -9.78 0.48 -1.58
C THR A 52 -9.43 1.28 -0.35
N PHE A 53 -8.16 1.31 0.02
CA PHE A 53 -7.65 2.06 1.16
C PHE A 53 -6.28 2.64 0.85
N PHE A 54 -5.87 3.65 1.63
CA PHE A 54 -4.57 4.29 1.50
C PHE A 54 -3.60 3.72 2.53
N VAL A 55 -2.38 3.45 2.08
CA VAL A 55 -1.31 2.93 2.92
C VAL A 55 -0.18 3.94 2.98
N GLN A 56 0.06 4.44 4.19
CA GLN A 56 1.23 5.24 4.52
C GLN A 56 2.39 4.31 4.85
N ALA A 57 3.53 4.52 4.21
CA ALA A 57 4.71 3.70 4.42
C ALA A 57 5.40 3.94 5.78
N ALA A 58 5.06 5.03 6.48
CA ALA A 58 5.72 5.41 7.73
C ALA A 58 5.52 4.38 8.85
N ASP A 59 4.32 3.77 8.95
CA ASP A 59 3.94 2.89 10.06
C ASP A 59 3.58 1.47 9.61
N ILE A 60 3.69 1.18 8.31
CA ILE A 60 3.16 -0.03 7.70
C ILE A 60 4.21 -0.66 6.78
N LYS A 61 4.48 -1.95 6.99
CA LYS A 61 5.38 -2.73 6.14
C LYS A 61 4.64 -3.15 4.87
N ILE A 62 5.17 -2.75 3.72
CA ILE A 62 4.64 -3.13 2.40
C ILE A 62 5.64 -4.06 1.73
N THR A 63 5.19 -5.23 1.29
CA THR A 63 6.03 -6.21 0.57
C THR A 63 5.42 -6.55 -0.79
N LYS A 64 6.22 -6.44 -1.85
CA LYS A 64 5.81 -6.80 -3.22
C LYS A 64 5.70 -8.32 -3.36
N ARG A 65 4.63 -8.80 -3.97
CA ARG A 65 4.45 -10.18 -4.40
C ARG A 65 4.49 -10.24 -5.94
N LYS A 66 5.00 -11.34 -6.47
CA LYS A 66 5.17 -11.60 -7.91
C LYS A 66 4.02 -12.45 -8.43
#